data_AF-A0A0R2NN04-F1
#
_entry.id   AF-A0A0R2NN04-F1
#
_cell.length_a   1.000
_cell.length_b   1.000
_cell.length_c   1.000
_cell.angle_alpha   90.00
_cell.angle_beta   90.00
_cell.angle_gamma   90.00
#
_symmetry.space_group_name_H-M   'P 1'
#
loop_
_entity.id
_entity.type
_entity.pdbx_description
1 polymer ?
#
loop_
_entity_poly.entity_id
_entity_poly.type
_entity_poly.pdbx_seq_one_letter_code
_entity_poly.pdbx_strand_id
1 'polypeptide(L)' 'MNFKLIKMYIASHLATTTATLEEVKKPLAGISFSDGDNQAFFYPDQTNDQAFFEEQDQVVLKHIFDPELNQFTTEELR' A
#
# COMPACT_ATOMS: atom_id res chain seq x y z
N MET A 1 -10.60 8.57 6.93
CA MET A 1 -9.50 8.06 6.09
C MET A 1 -9.54 6.55 6.17
N ASN A 2 -9.70 5.84 5.04
CA ASN A 2 -9.95 4.40 5.04
C ASN A 2 -8.78 3.67 4.38
N PHE A 3 -7.96 2.98 5.17
CA PHE A 3 -6.83 2.18 4.68
C PHE A 3 -7.19 0.73 4.36
N LYS A 4 -8.48 0.41 4.19
CA LYS A 4 -8.95 -0.97 3.98
C LYS A 4 -8.24 -1.67 2.83
N LEU A 5 -8.11 -1.02 1.67
CA LEU A 5 -7.48 -1.63 0.50
C LEU A 5 -5.99 -1.90 0.73
N ILE A 6 -5.27 -0.95 1.34
CA ILE A 6 -3.86 -1.11 1.71
C ILE A 6 -3.69 -2.30 2.67
N LYS A 7 -4.50 -2.36 3.75
CA LYS A 7 -4.45 -3.48 4.72
C LYS A 7 -4.77 -4.81 4.06
N MET A 8 -5.73 -4.84 3.13
CA MET A 8 -6.10 -6.04 2.38
C MET A 8 -4.96 -6.49 1.46
N TYR A 9 -4.31 -5.56 0.76
CA TYR A 9 -3.16 -5.84 -0.10
C TYR A 9 -2.00 -6.41 0.72
N ILE A 10 -1.60 -5.75 1.81
CA ILE A 10 -0.52 -6.21 2.68
C ILE A 10 -0.84 -7.61 3.23
N ALA A 11 -2.06 -7.83 3.73
CA ALA A 11 -2.47 -9.13 4.26
C ALA A 11 -2.42 -10.27 3.23
N SER A 12 -2.61 -9.97 1.94
CA SER A 12 -2.66 -10.97 0.87
C SER A 12 -1.33 -11.16 0.12
N HIS A 13 -0.46 -10.14 0.07
CA HIS A 13 0.75 -10.16 -0.77
C HIS A 13 2.05 -10.04 0.03
N LEU A 14 2.03 -9.37 1.20
CA LEU A 14 3.24 -9.00 1.94
C LEU A 14 3.27 -9.55 3.38
N ALA A 15 2.24 -10.29 3.79
CA ALA A 15 2.12 -10.79 5.16
C ALA A 15 3.19 -11.84 5.46
N THR A 16 4.14 -11.46 6.31
CA THR A 16 5.14 -12.36 6.90
C THR A 16 5.04 -12.36 8.42
N THR A 17 5.71 -13.28 9.09
CA THR A 17 5.72 -13.36 10.56
C THR A 17 6.53 -12.24 11.23
N THR A 18 7.33 -11.51 10.45
CA THR A 18 8.23 -10.46 10.91
C THR A 18 7.81 -9.06 10.46
N ALA A 19 6.83 -8.96 9.56
CA ALA A 19 6.29 -7.70 9.10
C ALA A 19 5.68 -6.87 10.24
N THR A 20 5.97 -5.57 10.23
CA THR A 20 5.38 -4.58 11.14
C THR A 20 4.65 -3.50 10.36
N LEU A 21 3.56 -3.00 10.95
CA LEU A 21 2.68 -1.99 10.36
C LEU A 21 2.49 -0.83 11.31
N GLU A 22 2.72 0.40 10.82
CA GLU A 22 2.46 1.61 11.58
C GLU A 22 1.59 2.58 10.76
N GLU A 23 0.50 3.08 11.35
CA GLU A 23 -0.29 4.15 10.75
C GLU A 23 0.38 5.51 10.97
N VAL A 24 0.89 6.09 9.88
CA VAL A 24 1.53 7.41 9.89
C VAL A 24 0.48 8.46 9.55
N LYS A 25 0.50 9.61 10.24
CA LYS A 25 -0.48 10.71 10.02
C LYS A 25 0.10 11.97 9.39
N LYS A 26 1.42 12.12 9.35
CA LYS A 26 2.14 13.30 8.84
C LYS A 26 3.48 12.89 8.22
N PRO A 27 3.96 13.56 7.16
CA PRO A 27 3.32 14.67 6.43
C PRO A 27 2.13 14.22 5.55
N LEU A 28 2.10 12.94 5.16
CA LEU A 28 1.00 12.29 4.46
C LEU A 28 0.48 11.14 5.32
N ALA A 29 -0.84 10.96 5.35
CA ALA A 29 -1.41 9.87 6.13
C ALA A 29 -1.43 8.57 5.32
N GLY A 30 -0.94 7.49 5.92
CA GLY A 30 -0.64 6.23 5.24
C GLY A 30 -0.23 5.12 6.22
N ILE A 31 0.30 4.03 5.68
CA ILE A 31 0.80 2.88 6.43
C ILE A 31 2.28 2.71 6.10
N SER A 32 3.13 2.79 7.11
CA SER A 32 4.52 2.33 7.03
C SER A 32 4.54 0.82 7.23
N PHE A 33 5.18 0.12 6.31
CA PHE A 33 5.45 -1.31 6.36
C PHE A 33 6.95 -1.51 6.48
N SER A 34 7.37 -2.41 7.37
CA SER A 34 8.74 -2.90 7.37
C SER A 34 8.80 -4.39 7.64
N ASP A 35 9.66 -5.08 6.90
CA ASP A 35 9.95 -6.51 7.06
C ASP A 35 11.44 -6.78 6.83
N GLY A 36 12.19 -6.88 7.92
CA GLY A 36 13.65 -6.93 7.88
C GLY A 36 14.24 -5.64 7.28
N ASP A 37 14.96 -5.79 6.18
CA ASP A 37 15.56 -4.67 5.44
C ASP A 37 14.58 -4.03 4.42
N ASN A 38 13.42 -4.65 4.17
CA ASN A 38 12.42 -4.12 3.24
C ASN A 38 11.56 -3.07 3.96
N GLN A 39 11.46 -1.89 3.38
CA GLN A 39 10.58 -0.82 3.86
C GLN A 39 9.74 -0.28 2.71
N ALA A 40 8.46 -0.08 2.97
CA ALA A 40 7.53 0.49 2.01
C ALA A 40 6.57 1.44 2.71
N PHE A 41 6.17 2.52 2.03
CA PHE A 41 5.15 3.43 2.52
C PHE A 41 3.93 3.41 1.62
N PHE A 42 2.77 3.16 2.21
CA PHE A 42 1.50 3.05 1.50
C PHE A 42 0.59 4.23 1.78
N TYR A 43 -0.01 4.84 0.77
CA TYR A 43 -0.95 5.95 0.96
C TYR A 43 -2.09 5.93 -0.07
N PRO A 44 -3.31 6.32 0.31
CA PRO A 44 -4.47 6.25 -0.57
C PRO A 44 -4.39 7.29 -1.70
N ASP A 45 -4.87 6.91 -2.88
CA ASP A 45 -5.11 7.85 -3.97
C ASP A 45 -6.27 8.80 -3.56
N GLN A 46 -6.04 10.11 -3.65
CA GLN A 46 -7.02 11.12 -3.26
C GLN A 46 -8.12 11.31 -4.33
N THR A 47 -7.93 10.72 -5.51
CA THR A 47 -8.83 10.86 -6.67
C THR A 47 -9.55 9.57 -7.04
N ASN A 48 -9.08 8.42 -6.53
CA ASN A 48 -9.65 7.11 -6.81
C ASN A 48 -9.70 6.25 -5.55
N ASP A 49 -10.90 6.03 -5.02
CA ASP A 49 -11.14 5.22 -3.81
C ASP A 49 -10.79 3.73 -3.96
N GLN A 50 -10.57 3.28 -5.20
CA GLN A 50 -10.11 1.92 -5.50
C GLN A 50 -8.60 1.85 -5.69
N ALA A 51 -7.86 2.94 -5.50
CA ALA A 51 -6.42 2.96 -5.71
C ALA A 51 -5.63 3.45 -4.49
N PHE A 52 -4.39 2.99 -4.40
CA PHE A 52 -3.40 3.47 -3.44
C PHE A 52 -2.01 3.38 -4.08
N PHE A 53 -1.04 4.03 -3.44
CA PHE A 53 0.34 4.03 -3.86
C PHE A 53 1.20 3.29 -2.83
N GLU A 54 2.26 2.66 -3.31
CA GLU A 54 3.34 2.04 -2.55
C GLU A 54 4.65 2.73 -2.97
N GLU A 55 5.37 3.29 -2.02
CA GLU A 55 6.68 3.90 -2.24
C GLU A 55 7.75 3.02 -1.59
N GLN A 56 8.67 2.50 -2.40
CA GLN A 56 9.80 1.68 -1.96
C GLN A 56 11.04 2.06 -2.79
N ASP A 57 12.17 2.31 -2.14
CA ASP A 57 13.48 2.50 -2.80
C ASP A 57 13.46 3.47 -4.00
N GLN A 58 12.74 4.59 -3.87
CA GLN A 58 12.54 5.63 -4.91
C GLN A 58 11.64 5.22 -6.09
N VAL A 59 11.05 4.03 -6.05
CA VAL A 59 10.01 3.58 -6.97
C VAL A 59 8.64 3.85 -6.33
N VAL A 60 7.72 4.40 -7.12
CA VAL A 60 6.32 4.52 -6.74
C VAL A 60 5.50 3.58 -7.59
N LEU A 61 4.84 2.64 -6.94
CA LEU A 61 3.87 1.75 -7.56
C LEU A 61 2.46 2.28 -7.28
N LYS A 62 1.58 2.20 -8.26
CA LYS A 62 0.14 2.43 -8.08
C LYS A 62 -0.58 1.10 -8.16
N HIS A 63 -1.41 0.84 -7.17
CA HIS A 63 -2.25 -0.34 -7.09
C HIS A 63 -3.70 0.07 -7.30
N ILE A 64 -4.41 -0.67 -8.16
CA ILE A 64 -5.83 -0.47 -8.43
C ILE A 64 -6.56 -1.77 -8.10
N PHE A 65 -7.55 -1.68 -7.23
CA PHE A 65 -8.40 -2.80 -6.85
C PHE A 65 -9.57 -2.94 -7.81
N ASP A 66 -9.72 -4.14 -8.38
CA ASP A 66 -10.90 -4.55 -9.12
C ASP A 66 -11.85 -5.31 -8.17
N PRO A 67 -13.00 -4.73 -7.79
CA PRO A 67 -13.94 -5.38 -6.87
C PRO A 67 -14.72 -6.54 -7.51
N GLU A 68 -14.83 -6.61 -8.85
CA GLU A 68 -15.51 -7.71 -9.53
C GLU A 68 -14.63 -8.96 -9.55
N LEU A 69 -13.34 -8.77 -9.78
CA LEU A 69 -12.34 -9.85 -9.80
C LEU A 69 -11.72 -10.12 -8.42
N ASN A 70 -11.92 -9.22 -7.46
CA ASN A 70 -11.29 -9.23 -6.14
C ASN A 70 -9.75 -9.35 -6.24
N GLN A 71 -9.15 -8.53 -7.10
CA GLN A 71 -7.74 -8.55 -7.44
C GLN A 71 -7.14 -7.15 -7.49
N PHE A 72 -5.82 -7.06 -7.32
CA PHE A 72 -5.07 -5.83 -7.51
C PHE A 72 -4.29 -5.89 -8.82
N THR A 73 -4.31 -4.79 -9.57
CA THR A 73 -3.36 -4.53 -10.64
C THR A 73 -2.34 -3.51 -10.16
N THR A 74 -1.08 -3.67 -10.55
CA THR A 74 0.03 -2.81 -10.13
C THR A 74 0.69 -2.21 -11.37
N GLU A 75 0.91 -0.90 -11.35
CA GLU A 75 1.69 -0.17 -12.35
C GLU A 75 2.84 0.60 -11.69
N GLU A 76 4.01 0.60 -12.32
CA GLU A 76 5.14 1.42 -11.90
C GLU A 76 5.01 2.82 -12.48
N LEU A 77 5.10 3.85 -11.63
CA LEU A 77 5.10 5.24 -12.06
C LEU A 77 6.55 5.71 -12.23
N ARG A 78 6.86 6.18 -13.45
CA ARG A 78 8.14 6.77 -13.83
C ARG A 78 8.09 8.27 -13.89
#